data_AF-M5AP43-F1
#
_entry.id   AF-M5AP43-F1
#
_cell.length_a   1.000
_cell.length_b   1.000
_cell.length_c   1.000
_cell.angle_alpha   90.00
_cell.angle_beta   90.00
_cell.angle_gamma   90.00
#
_symmetry.space_group_name_H-M   'P 1'
#
loop_
_entity.id
_entity.type
_entity.pdbx_description
1 polymer ?
#
loop_
_entity_poly.entity_id
_entity_poly.type
_entity_poly.pdbx_seq_one_letter_code
_entity_poly.pdbx_strand_id
1 'polypeptide(L)'
;NVHMTPPQVKVTIISEAQANALLKNDKMAKSEASGDILNNTGTMEYHQATRQLSVSFRNMQLKKIKRAEKKGTESVMDEKFSLLFQSQFSVGGGELVFQVWTLSLPVVVIVHGNQEPHAWATVTWDNAFAEPGRIPFAVPDKVAWLQVADALN
;
A
#
# COMPACT_ATOMS: atom_id res chain seq x y z
N ASN A 1 2.79 -5.57 -26.49
CA ASN A 1 1.37 -5.45 -26.89
C ASN A 1 0.45 -4.89 -25.80
N VAL A 2 0.84 -4.84 -24.52
CA VAL A 2 -0.03 -4.30 -23.44
C VAL A 2 -0.40 -2.81 -23.65
N HIS A 3 0.45 -2.02 -24.30
CA HIS A 3 0.15 -0.62 -24.62
C HIS A 3 -0.95 -0.43 -25.69
N MET A 4 -1.36 -1.48 -26.40
CA MET A 4 -2.39 -1.40 -27.45
C MET A 4 -3.81 -1.34 -26.87
N THR A 5 -3.98 -1.80 -25.63
CA THR A 5 -5.20 -1.66 -24.81
C THR A 5 -4.76 -1.29 -23.40
N PRO A 6 -4.53 0.02 -23.13
CA PRO A 6 -3.89 0.43 -21.89
C PRO A 6 -4.72 0.00 -20.69
N PRO A 7 -4.14 -0.77 -19.76
CA PRO A 7 -4.93 -1.35 -18.69
C PRO A 7 -5.29 -0.30 -17.65
N GLN A 8 -6.41 -0.54 -16.98
CA GLN A 8 -6.80 0.25 -15.82
C GLN A 8 -6.09 -0.27 -14.58
N VAL A 9 -5.69 0.66 -13.71
CA VAL A 9 -5.17 0.41 -12.38
C VAL A 9 -6.17 0.93 -11.37
N LYS A 10 -6.60 0.08 -10.46
CA LYS A 10 -7.44 0.42 -9.32
C LYS A 10 -6.61 0.41 -8.04
N VAL A 11 -6.77 1.43 -7.21
CA VAL A 11 -6.10 1.59 -5.93
C VAL A 11 -7.12 1.37 -4.81
N THR A 12 -6.79 0.54 -3.84
CA THR A 12 -7.57 0.38 -2.61
C THR A 12 -6.66 0.54 -1.41
N ILE A 13 -7.21 0.93 -0.27
CA ILE A 13 -6.48 0.89 1.00
C ILE A 13 -6.85 -0.38 1.74
N ILE A 14 -5.84 -1.11 2.20
CA ILE A 14 -6.00 -2.37 2.93
C ILE A 14 -5.22 -2.31 4.24
N SER A 15 -5.68 -3.05 5.25
CA SER A 15 -4.98 -3.18 6.53
C SER A 15 -3.81 -4.14 6.44
N GLU A 16 -2.95 -4.15 7.45
CA GLU A 16 -1.89 -5.14 7.62
C GLU A 16 -2.41 -6.58 7.55
N ALA A 17 -3.50 -6.89 8.25
CA ALA A 17 -4.11 -8.22 8.23
C ALA A 17 -4.55 -8.63 6.81
N GLN A 18 -5.10 -7.69 6.04
CA GLN A 18 -5.51 -7.91 4.65
C GLN A 18 -4.32 -8.09 3.72
N ALA A 19 -3.23 -7.31 3.89
CA ALA A 19 -1.99 -7.49 3.14
C ALA A 19 -1.36 -8.87 3.41
N ASN A 20 -1.39 -9.33 4.66
CA ASN A 20 -0.93 -10.66 5.05
C ASN A 20 -1.77 -11.77 4.42
N ALA A 21 -3.10 -11.62 4.39
CA ALA A 21 -3.99 -12.58 3.75
C ALA A 21 -3.82 -12.61 2.21
N LEU A 22 -3.55 -11.45 1.59
CA LEU A 22 -3.29 -11.34 0.16
C LEU A 22 -2.07 -12.15 -0.28
N LEU A 23 -0.98 -12.12 0.50
CA LEU A 23 0.22 -12.92 0.21
C LEU A 23 0.00 -14.43 0.36
N LYS A 24 -0.94 -14.85 1.20
CA LYS A 24 -1.35 -16.25 1.36
C LYS A 24 -2.32 -16.71 0.27
N ASN A 25 -2.62 -15.84 -0.70
CA ASN A 25 -3.57 -16.05 -1.78
C ASN A 25 -4.98 -16.42 -1.29
N ASP A 26 -5.38 -15.86 -0.15
CA ASP A 26 -6.72 -16.04 0.38
C ASP A 26 -7.72 -15.27 -0.51
N LYS A 27 -8.61 -16.01 -1.17
CA LYS A 27 -9.61 -15.45 -2.10
C LYS A 27 -10.56 -14.48 -1.40
N MET A 28 -10.74 -14.58 -0.08
CA MET A 28 -11.59 -13.68 0.71
C MET A 28 -10.96 -12.29 0.92
N ALA A 29 -9.63 -12.16 0.84
CA ALA A 29 -8.92 -10.89 1.03
C ALA A 29 -9.17 -9.88 -0.11
N LYS A 30 -9.71 -10.33 -1.25
CA LYS A 30 -9.94 -9.48 -2.43
C LYS A 30 -11.21 -8.60 -2.33
N SER A 31 -12.09 -8.82 -1.35
CA SER A 31 -13.44 -8.23 -1.38
C SER A 31 -13.66 -7.01 -0.49
N GLU A 32 -12.88 -6.81 0.58
CA GLU A 32 -13.11 -5.69 1.50
C GLU A 32 -11.91 -4.75 1.53
N ALA A 33 -12.10 -3.51 1.07
CA ALA A 33 -11.16 -2.44 1.35
C ALA A 33 -11.32 -1.99 2.81
N SER A 34 -10.22 -1.57 3.43
CA SER A 34 -10.24 -0.94 4.74
C SER A 34 -10.73 0.51 4.68
N GLY A 35 -10.99 1.08 3.50
CA GLY A 35 -11.46 2.46 3.39
C GLY A 35 -11.89 2.85 1.98
N ASP A 36 -12.51 4.02 1.91
CA ASP A 36 -13.07 4.57 0.67
C ASP A 36 -12.13 5.66 0.13
N ILE A 37 -11.54 5.42 -1.04
CA ILE A 37 -10.69 6.39 -1.75
C ILE A 37 -11.43 6.88 -3.00
N LEU A 38 -11.57 8.20 -3.14
CA LEU A 38 -12.03 8.82 -4.38
C LEU A 38 -10.90 8.96 -5.38
N ASN A 39 -11.26 8.96 -6.68
CA ASN A 39 -10.31 9.09 -7.80
C ASN A 39 -9.22 8.02 -7.76
N ASN A 40 -9.60 6.81 -7.35
CA ASN A 40 -8.70 5.68 -7.12
C ASN A 40 -8.50 4.78 -8.35
N THR A 41 -9.03 5.16 -9.52
CA THR A 41 -8.86 4.40 -10.76
C THR A 41 -8.20 5.29 -11.81
N GLY A 42 -7.20 4.76 -12.50
CA GLY A 42 -6.48 5.46 -13.55
C GLY A 42 -6.14 4.51 -14.68
N THR A 43 -6.18 5.02 -15.91
CA THR A 43 -5.75 4.28 -17.09
C THR A 43 -4.25 4.49 -17.29
N MET A 44 -3.49 3.43 -17.55
CA MET A 44 -2.07 3.59 -17.88
C MET A 44 -1.89 4.32 -19.21
N GLU A 45 -0.82 5.11 -19.32
CA GLU A 45 -0.45 5.87 -20.50
C GLU A 45 0.93 5.42 -20.97
N TYR A 46 1.08 5.23 -22.29
CA TYR A 46 2.36 4.87 -22.89
C TYR A 46 3.09 6.11 -23.38
N HIS A 47 4.20 6.44 -22.72
CA HIS A 47 5.08 7.54 -23.11
C HIS A 47 6.08 7.04 -24.14
N GLN A 48 5.83 7.35 -25.42
CA GLN A 48 6.64 6.84 -26.54
C GLN A 48 8.12 7.24 -26.45
N ALA A 49 8.41 8.46 -25.98
CA ALA A 49 9.78 8.97 -25.89
C ALA A 49 10.64 8.18 -24.88
N THR A 50 10.08 7.84 -23.72
CA THR A 50 10.77 7.08 -22.67
C THR A 50 10.52 5.57 -22.74
N ARG A 51 9.60 5.14 -23.61
CA ARG A 51 9.08 3.77 -23.71
C ARG A 51 8.50 3.24 -22.39
N GLN A 52 7.98 4.14 -21.55
CA GLN A 52 7.39 3.79 -20.26
C GLN A 52 5.88 3.66 -20.37
N LEU A 53 5.32 2.67 -19.67
CA LEU A 53 3.89 2.57 -19.42
C LEU A 53 3.66 2.93 -17.95
N SER A 54 2.93 4.00 -17.68
CA SER A 54 2.76 4.54 -16.32
C SER A 54 1.37 5.10 -16.11
N VAL A 55 0.93 5.15 -14.85
CA VAL A 55 -0.30 5.83 -14.43
C VAL A 55 0.05 6.79 -13.29
N SER A 56 -0.56 7.97 -13.27
CA SER A 56 -0.32 8.97 -12.22
C SER A 56 -1.62 9.27 -11.48
N PHE A 57 -1.61 9.06 -10.16
CA PHE A 57 -2.74 9.33 -9.28
C PHE A 57 -2.50 10.64 -8.51
N ARG A 58 -2.96 11.77 -9.08
CA ARG A 58 -2.68 13.11 -8.52
C ARG A 58 -3.72 13.60 -7.52
N ASN A 59 -4.97 13.14 -7.66
CA ASN A 59 -6.12 13.67 -6.93
C ASN A 59 -6.82 12.60 -6.08
N MET A 60 -6.10 11.56 -5.66
CA MET A 60 -6.65 10.55 -4.75
C MET A 60 -7.01 11.16 -3.40
N GLN A 61 -8.17 10.82 -2.86
CA GLN A 61 -8.63 11.34 -1.58
C GLN A 61 -9.28 10.24 -0.74
N LEU A 62 -8.75 10.00 0.46
CA LEU A 62 -9.37 9.12 1.45
C LEU A 62 -10.56 9.81 2.11
N LYS A 63 -11.75 9.20 2.03
CA LYS A 63 -12.99 9.71 2.63
C LYS A 63 -13.35 9.03 3.95
N LYS A 64 -13.12 7.72 4.02
CA LYS A 64 -13.44 6.90 5.20
C LYS A 64 -12.37 5.84 5.39
N ILE A 65 -12.15 5.47 6.65
CA ILE A 65 -11.26 4.40 7.05
C ILE A 65 -11.95 3.55 8.12
N LYS A 66 -11.98 2.25 7.92
CA LYS A 66 -12.33 1.22 8.89
C LYS A 66 -11.06 0.84 9.64
N ARG A 67 -11.16 0.72 10.96
CA ARG A 67 -10.05 0.37 11.84
C ARG A 67 -10.40 -0.86 12.64
N ALA A 68 -9.40 -1.64 13.00
CA ALA A 68 -9.60 -2.73 13.94
C ALA A 68 -9.95 -2.18 15.34
N GLU A 69 -10.77 -2.91 16.09
CA GLU A 69 -10.97 -2.61 17.51
C GLU A 69 -9.64 -2.83 18.25
N LYS A 70 -9.15 -1.77 18.90
CA LYS A 70 -7.89 -1.82 19.64
C LYS A 70 -8.07 -2.46 21.01
N LYS A 71 -7.06 -3.22 21.45
CA LYS A 71 -7.00 -3.78 22.80
C LYS A 71 -5.83 -3.16 23.55
N GLY A 72 -6.06 -2.71 24.79
CA GLY A 72 -4.99 -2.23 25.67
C GLY A 72 -4.45 -0.84 25.32
N THR A 73 -3.12 -0.70 25.28
CA THR A 73 -2.39 0.58 25.15
C THR A 73 -2.06 0.98 23.71
N GLU A 74 -2.62 0.30 22.72
CA GLU A 74 -2.28 0.50 21.31
C GLU A 74 -2.71 1.87 20.77
N SER A 75 -1.77 2.51 20.07
CA SER A 75 -1.90 3.71 19.27
C SER A 75 -2.90 3.65 18.13
N VAL A 76 -3.97 4.46 18.09
CA VAL A 76 -4.44 5.13 16.83
C VAL A 76 -3.51 5.00 15.61
N MET A 77 -2.32 5.57 15.81
CA MET A 77 -1.26 5.84 14.84
C MET A 77 -0.28 4.68 14.64
N ASP A 78 -0.41 3.59 15.41
CA ASP A 78 0.40 2.38 15.25
C ASP A 78 -0.18 1.47 14.14
N GLU A 79 -1.44 1.71 13.78
CA GLU A 79 -2.15 0.94 12.76
C GLU A 79 -1.65 1.29 11.36
N LYS A 80 -1.02 0.30 10.71
CA LYS A 80 -0.45 0.41 9.37
C LYS A 80 -1.43 -0.10 8.31
N PHE A 81 -1.50 0.64 7.23
CA PHE A 81 -2.25 0.31 6.02
C PHE A 81 -1.31 0.27 4.82
N SER A 82 -1.83 -0.20 3.69
CA SER A 82 -1.14 -0.14 2.40
C SER A 82 -2.09 0.30 1.30
N LEU A 83 -1.56 1.00 0.31
CA LEU A 83 -2.23 1.16 -0.97
C LEU A 83 -1.95 -0.06 -1.82
N LEU A 84 -3.00 -0.81 -2.13
CA LEU A 84 -2.98 -1.94 -3.05
C LEU A 84 -3.33 -1.44 -4.46
N PHE A 85 -2.37 -1.53 -5.36
CA PHE A 85 -2.54 -1.22 -6.78
C PHE A 85 -2.81 -2.51 -7.52
N GLN A 86 -3.94 -2.61 -8.21
CA GLN A 86 -4.34 -3.80 -8.96
C GLN A 86 -4.61 -3.46 -10.42
N SER A 87 -4.18 -4.33 -11.32
CA SER A 87 -4.44 -4.19 -12.74
C SER A 87 -4.69 -5.55 -13.38
N GLN A 88 -5.49 -5.55 -14.43
CA GLN A 88 -5.72 -6.74 -15.26
C GLN A 88 -5.50 -6.36 -16.71
N PHE A 89 -4.74 -7.18 -17.42
CA PHE A 89 -4.45 -6.96 -18.84
C PHE A 89 -4.29 -8.27 -19.59
N SER A 90 -4.53 -8.23 -20.90
CA SER A 90 -4.38 -9.38 -21.78
C SER A 90 -3.16 -9.24 -22.69
N VAL A 91 -2.50 -10.36 -22.98
CA VAL A 91 -1.35 -10.46 -23.90
C VAL A 91 -1.65 -11.51 -24.96
N GLY A 92 -0.99 -11.42 -26.13
CA GLY A 92 -1.12 -12.42 -27.19
C GLY A 92 -2.50 -12.44 -27.88
N GLY A 93 -3.10 -11.27 -28.13
CA GLY A 93 -4.41 -11.21 -28.78
C GLY A 93 -5.60 -11.62 -27.90
N GLY A 94 -5.39 -11.75 -26.59
CA GLY A 94 -6.46 -12.09 -25.63
C GLY A 94 -6.33 -13.49 -25.02
N GLU A 95 -5.40 -14.31 -25.49
CA GLU A 95 -5.21 -15.69 -25.01
C GLU A 95 -4.72 -15.78 -23.56
N LEU A 96 -3.92 -14.80 -23.11
CA LEU A 96 -3.38 -14.77 -21.76
C LEU A 96 -3.91 -13.56 -21.01
N VAL A 97 -4.61 -13.78 -19.90
CA VAL A 97 -5.11 -12.74 -19.00
C VAL A 97 -4.28 -12.76 -17.72
N PHE A 98 -3.61 -11.65 -17.43
CA PHE A 98 -2.81 -11.47 -16.22
C PHE A 98 -3.54 -10.57 -15.24
N GLN A 99 -3.57 -11.00 -13.98
CA GLN A 99 -3.92 -10.14 -12.85
C GLN A 99 -2.63 -9.86 -12.10
N VAL A 100 -2.26 -8.59 -12.05
CA VAL A 100 -1.07 -8.13 -11.32
C VAL A 100 -1.49 -7.20 -10.20
N TRP A 101 -0.68 -7.18 -9.15
CA TRP A 101 -0.86 -6.24 -8.06
C TRP A 101 0.47 -5.91 -7.41
N THR A 102 0.53 -4.76 -6.74
CA THR A 102 1.65 -4.38 -5.88
C THR A 102 1.13 -3.60 -4.67
N LEU A 103 1.87 -3.67 -3.58
CA LEU A 103 1.62 -2.90 -2.36
C LEU A 103 2.54 -1.69 -2.30
N SER A 104 2.06 -0.59 -1.73
CA SER A 104 2.93 0.51 -1.29
C SER A 104 3.71 0.10 -0.04
N LEU A 105 4.73 0.90 0.28
CA LEU A 105 5.23 1.01 1.65
C LEU A 105 4.08 1.33 2.62
N PRO A 106 4.22 1.00 3.92
CA PRO A 106 3.16 1.24 4.87
C PRO A 106 2.78 2.72 4.95
N VAL A 107 1.48 2.96 5.11
CA VAL A 107 0.92 4.29 5.34
C VAL A 107 0.17 4.28 6.67
N VAL A 108 0.29 5.38 7.41
CA VAL A 108 -0.49 5.63 8.63
C VAL A 108 -1.54 6.69 8.32
N VAL A 109 -2.79 6.38 8.61
CA VAL A 109 -3.91 7.32 8.40
C VAL A 109 -4.09 8.16 9.65
N ILE A 110 -4.11 9.48 9.51
CA ILE A 110 -4.42 10.44 10.59
C ILE A 110 -5.71 11.20 10.28
N VAL A 111 -6.40 11.67 11.33
CA VAL A 111 -7.62 12.48 11.23
C VAL A 111 -7.41 13.92 11.72
N HIS A 112 -6.33 14.18 12.44
CA HIS A 112 -6.00 15.51 12.95
C HIS A 112 -4.48 15.70 12.97
N GLY A 113 -3.99 16.92 12.72
CA GLY A 113 -2.56 17.21 12.56
C GLY A 113 -1.71 16.92 13.80
N ASN A 114 -2.29 16.97 15.01
CA ASN A 114 -1.58 16.59 16.24
C ASN A 114 -1.13 15.11 16.29
N GLN A 115 -1.65 14.26 15.40
CA GLN A 115 -1.26 12.85 15.27
C GLN A 115 -0.04 12.66 14.36
N GLU A 116 0.32 13.67 13.56
CA GLU A 116 1.40 13.59 12.58
C GLU A 116 2.75 13.16 13.17
N PRO A 117 3.21 13.69 14.33
CA PRO A 117 4.48 13.26 14.92
C PRO A 117 4.52 11.77 15.27
N HIS A 118 3.41 11.23 15.79
CA HIS A 118 3.30 9.81 16.14
C HIS A 118 3.26 8.94 14.89
N ALA A 119 2.50 9.34 13.87
CA ALA A 119 2.47 8.65 12.59
C ALA A 119 3.84 8.64 11.90
N TRP A 120 4.58 9.74 11.96
CA TRP A 120 5.95 9.82 11.46
C TRP A 120 6.88 8.86 12.18
N ALA A 121 6.78 8.74 13.51
CA ALA A 121 7.58 7.78 14.26
C ALA A 121 7.32 6.34 13.79
N THR A 122 6.05 5.95 13.64
CA THR A 122 5.66 4.62 13.13
C THR A 122 6.21 4.35 11.73
N VAL A 123 6.08 5.29 10.80
CA VAL A 123 6.57 5.14 9.42
C VAL A 123 8.10 5.11 9.37
N THR A 124 8.77 5.95 10.16
CA THR A 124 10.23 6.00 10.24
C THR A 124 10.79 4.69 10.76
N TRP A 125 10.21 4.15 11.83
CA TRP A 125 10.62 2.86 12.39
C TRP A 125 10.45 1.72 11.38
N ASP A 126 9.32 1.69 10.66
CA ASP A 126 9.07 0.65 9.67
C ASP A 126 10.03 0.74 8.48
N ASN A 127 10.26 1.94 7.95
CA ASN A 127 11.18 2.12 6.82
C ASN A 127 12.65 1.84 7.20
N ALA A 128 13.06 2.19 8.42
CA ALA A 128 14.44 2.03 8.87
C ALA A 128 14.79 0.58 9.21
N PHE A 129 13.84 -0.20 9.74
CA PHE A 129 14.11 -1.50 10.36
C PHE A 129 13.35 -2.67 9.73
N ALA A 130 12.70 -2.47 8.59
CA ALA A 130 12.09 -3.55 7.83
C ALA A 130 13.14 -4.54 7.28
N GLU A 131 12.98 -5.83 7.59
CA GLU A 131 13.80 -6.88 7.00
C GLU A 131 13.35 -7.26 5.57
N PRO A 132 14.27 -7.60 4.65
CA PRO A 132 13.92 -8.12 3.33
C PRO A 132 13.08 -9.39 3.42
N GLY A 133 11.98 -9.46 2.67
CA GLY A 133 11.12 -10.66 2.62
C GLY A 133 10.25 -10.89 3.86
N ARG A 134 10.19 -9.90 4.78
CA ARG A 134 9.31 -9.94 5.94
C ARG A 134 7.83 -10.17 5.58
N ILE A 135 7.08 -10.65 6.55
CA ILE A 135 5.63 -10.53 6.56
C ILE A 135 5.28 -9.02 6.49
N PRO A 136 4.30 -8.59 5.66
CA PRO A 136 3.91 -7.20 5.53
C PRO A 136 3.81 -6.49 6.86
N PHE A 137 4.56 -5.38 6.96
CA PHE A 137 4.56 -4.47 8.09
C PHE A 137 5.09 -5.06 9.41
N ALA A 138 5.64 -6.27 9.42
CA ALA A 138 6.37 -6.77 10.59
C ALA A 138 7.67 -5.96 10.82
N VAL A 139 7.88 -5.48 12.03
CA VAL A 139 9.07 -4.70 12.41
C VAL A 139 9.59 -5.22 13.74
N PRO A 140 10.90 -5.10 14.02
CA PRO A 140 11.43 -5.50 15.31
C PRO A 140 10.94 -4.56 16.42
N ASP A 141 10.63 -5.15 17.59
CA ASP A 141 10.25 -4.39 18.79
C ASP A 141 11.43 -3.60 19.38
N LYS A 142 12.65 -4.03 19.08
CA LYS A 142 13.89 -3.43 19.57
C LYS A 142 14.99 -3.58 18.52
N VAL A 143 15.84 -2.56 18.45
CA VAL A 143 17.04 -2.52 17.60
C VAL A 143 18.20 -1.96 18.40
N ALA A 144 19.43 -2.12 17.90
CA ALA A 144 20.60 -1.54 18.56
C ALA A 144 20.53 -0.01 18.48
N TRP A 145 20.97 0.68 19.55
CA TRP A 145 20.96 2.15 19.59
C TRP A 145 21.68 2.79 18.40
N LEU A 146 22.79 2.20 17.93
CA LEU A 146 23.52 2.71 16.77
C LEU A 146 22.65 2.74 15.51
N GLN A 147 21.81 1.74 15.30
CA GLN A 147 20.88 1.71 14.15
C GLN A 147 19.80 2.79 14.27
N VAL A 148 19.35 3.07 15.49
CA VAL A 148 18.41 4.18 15.76
C VAL A 148 19.09 5.51 15.51
N ALA A 149 20.32 5.70 15.98
CA ALA A 149 21.09 6.92 15.76
C ALA A 149 21.27 7.18 14.26
N ASP A 150 21.60 6.16 13.48
CA ASP A 150 21.73 6.28 12.02
C ASP A 150 20.40 6.66 11.34
N ALA A 151 19.27 6.15 11.82
CA ALA A 151 17.94 6.48 11.29
C ALA A 151 17.47 7.91 11.66
N LEU A 152 18.03 8.51 12.71
CA LEU A 152 17.71 9.86 13.18
C LEU A 152 18.63 10.96 12.60
N ASN A 153 19.77 10.58 12.02
CA ASN A 153 20.76 11.49 11.44
C ASN A 153 20.35 12.00 10.04
#